data_AF-A0A3D1A7T2-F1
#
_entry.id   AF-A0A3D1A7T2-F1
#
_cell.length_a   1.000
_cell.length_b   1.000
_cell.length_c   1.000
_cell.angle_alpha   90.00
_cell.angle_beta   90.00
_cell.angle_gamma   90.00
#
_symmetry.space_group_name_H-M   'P 1'
#
loop_
_entity.id
_entity.type
_entity.pdbx_description
1 polymer ?
#
loop_
_entity_poly.entity_id
_entity_poly.type
_entity_poly.pdbx_seq_one_letter_code
_entity_poly.pdbx_strand_id
1 'polypeptide(L)'
;MTRSEEPALVYSLAAYFGASLLATALLLLLSLAAVKAAFALALFALGPAQIYWLKPLIYDSAGFALASAGTAAAQYYLASLLSLSVDERPFLAVMVSFCALFCGLFFWRGALHSSLGTYGFSGLAVTLAALLGGLEAVYQQPRENPWPPSAASYFR
;
A
#
# COMPACT_ATOMS: atom_id res chain seq x y z
N MET A 1 -16.85 7.81 -24.95
CA MET A 1 -15.83 8.77 -24.49
C MET A 1 -15.85 9.99 -25.39
N THR A 2 -16.27 11.12 -24.84
CA THR A 2 -16.13 12.42 -25.51
C THR A 2 -14.71 12.96 -25.25
N ARG A 3 -14.15 13.73 -26.19
CA ARG A 3 -12.77 14.26 -26.15
C ARG A 3 -12.40 15.06 -24.88
N SER A 4 -13.39 15.46 -24.08
CA SER A 4 -13.23 16.16 -22.79
C SER A 4 -13.04 15.22 -21.59
N GLU A 5 -13.34 13.93 -21.73
CA GLU A 5 -13.25 12.93 -20.64
C GLU A 5 -11.85 12.28 -20.56
N GLU A 6 -11.12 12.25 -21.67
CA GLU A 6 -9.76 11.70 -21.76
C GLU A 6 -8.75 12.37 -20.81
N PRO A 7 -8.63 13.72 -20.75
CA PRO A 7 -7.66 14.34 -19.85
C PRO A 7 -7.98 14.07 -18.38
N ALA A 8 -9.26 14.11 -18.00
CA ALA A 8 -9.70 13.84 -16.63
C ALA A 8 -9.30 12.42 -16.18
N LEU A 9 -9.47 11.42 -17.04
CA LEU A 9 -9.07 10.05 -16.76
C LEU A 9 -7.55 9.91 -16.57
N VAL A 10 -6.74 10.59 -17.39
CA VAL A 10 -5.28 10.60 -17.24
C VAL A 10 -4.86 11.26 -15.91
N TYR A 11 -5.51 12.35 -15.51
CA TYR A 11 -5.25 13.00 -14.22
C TYR A 11 -5.66 12.10 -13.05
N SER A 12 -6.84 11.50 -13.07
CA SER A 12 -7.29 10.55 -12.04
C SER A 12 -6.31 9.40 -11.87
N LEU A 13 -5.82 8.86 -12.98
CA LEU A 13 -4.88 7.75 -13.00
C LEU A 13 -3.51 8.18 -12.45
N ALA A 14 -2.98 9.32 -12.90
CA ALA A 14 -1.72 9.85 -12.38
C ALA A 14 -1.81 10.14 -10.87
N ALA A 15 -2.93 10.71 -10.42
CA ALA A 15 -3.18 10.97 -9.01
C ALA A 15 -3.31 9.66 -8.20
N TYR A 16 -4.00 8.64 -8.71
CA TYR A 16 -4.09 7.33 -8.07
C TYR A 16 -2.71 6.65 -7.96
N PHE A 17 -1.92 6.63 -9.03
CA PHE A 17 -0.57 6.08 -9.01
C PHE A 17 0.34 6.84 -8.05
N GLY A 18 0.32 8.17 -8.10
CA GLY A 18 1.10 9.03 -7.21
C GLY A 18 0.72 8.81 -5.74
N ALA A 19 -0.57 8.81 -5.42
CA ALA A 19 -1.07 8.57 -4.07
C ALA A 19 -0.73 7.15 -3.58
N SER A 20 -0.84 6.14 -4.45
CA SER A 20 -0.50 4.76 -4.13
C SER A 20 0.99 4.57 -3.83
N LEU A 21 1.87 5.16 -4.64
CA LEU A 21 3.32 5.12 -4.40
C LEU A 21 3.69 5.90 -3.14
N LEU A 22 3.10 7.07 -2.92
CA LEU A 22 3.31 7.85 -1.70
C LEU A 22 2.86 7.09 -0.45
N ALA A 23 1.67 6.49 -0.48
CA ALA A 23 1.17 5.65 0.61
C ALA A 23 2.11 4.46 0.87
N THR A 24 2.60 3.82 -0.19
CA THR A 24 3.58 2.71 -0.09
C THR A 24 4.89 3.18 0.55
N ALA A 25 5.39 4.35 0.18
CA ALA A 25 6.59 4.95 0.77
C ALA A 25 6.40 5.27 2.25
N LEU A 26 5.26 5.89 2.60
CA LEU A 26 4.93 6.21 3.99
C LEU A 26 4.80 4.95 4.85
N LEU A 27 4.16 3.90 4.34
CA LEU A 27 4.04 2.61 5.03
C LEU A 27 5.40 1.93 5.22
N LEU A 28 6.28 1.99 4.22
CA LEU A 28 7.65 1.51 4.36
C LEU A 28 8.38 2.26 5.48
N LEU A 29 8.33 3.60 5.48
CA LEU A 29 8.99 4.41 6.50
C LEU A 29 8.40 4.17 7.90
N LEU A 30 7.08 4.08 8.02
CA LEU A 30 6.39 3.79 9.27
C LEU A 30 6.73 2.38 9.80
N SER A 31 6.78 1.38 8.93
CA SER A 31 7.17 0.01 9.31
C SER A 31 8.61 -0.04 9.81
N LEU A 32 9.54 0.66 9.14
CA LEU A 32 10.92 0.80 9.59
C LEU A 32 11.02 1.51 10.94
N ALA A 33 10.29 2.62 11.10
CA ALA A 33 10.26 3.38 12.34
C ALA A 33 9.69 2.55 13.50
N ALA A 34 8.59 1.84 13.27
CA ALA A 34 7.95 0.97 14.26
C ALA A 34 8.87 -0.17 14.70
N VAL A 35 9.55 -0.83 13.76
CA VAL A 35 10.51 -1.89 14.07
C VAL A 35 11.68 -1.36 14.89
N LYS A 36 12.25 -0.21 14.52
CA LYS A 36 13.33 0.43 15.28
C LYS A 36 12.89 0.87 16.67
N ALA A 37 11.70 1.46 16.79
CA ALA A 37 11.13 1.86 18.07
C ALA A 37 10.88 0.66 18.98
N ALA A 38 10.32 -0.43 18.44
CA ALA A 38 10.09 -1.67 19.18
C ALA A 38 11.42 -2.29 19.67
N PHE A 39 12.46 -2.27 18.84
CA PHE A 39 13.80 -2.72 19.23
C PHE A 39 14.38 -1.84 20.35
N ALA A 40 14.28 -0.51 20.24
CA ALA A 40 14.77 0.41 21.26
C ALA A 40 14.02 0.27 22.60
N LEU A 41 12.68 0.08 22.55
CA LEU A 41 11.87 -0.18 23.75
C LEU A 41 12.22 -1.52 24.39
N ALA A 42 12.44 -2.56 23.59
CA ALA A 42 12.92 -3.84 24.10
C ALA A 42 14.29 -3.68 24.77
N LEU A 43 15.20 -2.89 24.17
CA LEU A 43 16.51 -2.51 24.74
C LEU A 43 16.43 -1.85 26.09
N PHE A 44 15.50 -0.94 26.23
CA PHE A 44 15.26 -0.28 27.50
C PHE A 44 14.67 -1.23 28.56
N ALA A 45 13.73 -2.10 28.18
CA ALA A 45 12.98 -2.93 29.13
C ALA A 45 13.68 -4.23 29.56
N LEU A 46 14.34 -4.93 28.64
CA LEU A 46 14.89 -6.28 28.86
C LEU A 46 16.43 -6.27 29.05
N GLY A 47 17.07 -5.15 28.74
CA GLY A 47 18.53 -5.02 28.76
C GLY A 47 19.23 -5.71 27.59
N PRO A 48 20.49 -5.32 27.29
CA PRO A 48 21.18 -5.70 26.05
C PRO A 48 21.39 -7.20 25.89
N ALA A 49 21.56 -7.96 26.97
CA ALA A 49 21.87 -9.40 26.91
C ALA A 49 20.71 -10.26 26.38
N GLN A 50 19.46 -9.88 26.64
CA GLN A 50 18.28 -10.67 26.26
C GLN A 50 17.76 -10.35 24.84
N ILE A 51 18.18 -9.24 24.23
CA ILE A 51 17.60 -8.76 22.97
C ILE A 51 18.29 -9.32 21.76
N TYR A 52 19.59 -9.61 21.87
CA TYR A 52 20.29 -10.35 20.81
C TYR A 52 19.77 -11.78 20.67
N TRP A 53 19.02 -12.30 21.66
CA TRP A 53 18.25 -13.54 21.53
C TRP A 53 16.94 -13.37 20.76
N LEU A 54 16.34 -12.17 20.77
CA LEU A 54 15.16 -11.89 19.96
C LEU A 54 15.61 -11.80 18.49
N LYS A 55 15.35 -12.88 17.74
CA LYS A 55 15.79 -12.99 16.36
C LYS A 55 15.27 -11.78 15.55
N PRO A 56 16.14 -11.10 14.77
CA PRO A 56 15.75 -10.02 13.84
C PRO A 56 14.54 -10.38 12.97
N LEU A 57 14.40 -11.68 12.66
CA LEU A 57 13.29 -12.31 11.95
C LEU A 57 11.90 -11.89 12.47
N ILE A 58 11.71 -11.80 13.80
CA ILE A 58 10.40 -11.50 14.41
C ILE A 58 10.03 -10.03 14.17
N TYR A 59 10.96 -9.12 14.38
CA TYR A 59 10.74 -7.70 14.18
C TYR A 59 10.47 -7.39 12.70
N ASP A 60 11.22 -8.00 11.79
CA ASP A 60 11.00 -7.85 10.36
C ASP A 60 9.60 -8.35 9.96
N SER A 61 9.18 -9.51 10.48
CA SER A 61 7.84 -10.07 10.18
C SER A 61 6.70 -9.15 10.64
N ALA A 62 6.85 -8.52 11.81
CA ALA A 62 5.87 -7.55 12.30
C ALA A 62 5.84 -6.28 11.45
N GLY A 63 7.01 -5.78 11.03
CA GLY A 63 7.12 -4.66 10.09
C GLY A 63 6.43 -4.96 8.76
N PHE A 64 6.64 -6.15 8.19
CA PHE A 64 5.98 -6.56 6.95
C PHE A 64 4.48 -6.78 7.12
N ALA A 65 4.02 -7.33 8.24
CA ALA A 65 2.60 -7.48 8.52
C ALA A 65 1.90 -6.12 8.57
N LEU A 66 2.50 -5.14 9.27
CA LEU A 66 2.00 -3.77 9.32
C LEU A 66 1.99 -3.10 7.95
N ALA A 67 3.09 -3.22 7.20
CA ALA A 67 3.18 -2.68 5.85
C ALA A 67 2.11 -3.29 4.94
N SER A 68 1.94 -4.61 4.97
CA SER A 68 0.98 -5.33 4.12
C SER A 68 -0.46 -4.97 4.49
N ALA A 69 -0.83 -4.99 5.77
CA ALA A 69 -2.17 -4.61 6.21
C ALA A 69 -2.49 -3.15 5.86
N GLY A 70 -1.53 -2.25 6.09
CA GLY A 70 -1.65 -0.84 5.70
C GLY A 70 -1.78 -0.66 4.19
N THR A 71 -1.04 -1.42 3.38
CA THR A 71 -1.12 -1.36 1.92
C THR A 71 -2.48 -1.83 1.43
N ALA A 72 -2.99 -2.95 1.95
CA ALA A 72 -4.32 -3.45 1.59
C ALA A 72 -5.39 -2.40 1.91
N ALA A 73 -5.37 -1.82 3.11
CA ALA A 73 -6.30 -0.77 3.50
C ALA A 73 -6.17 0.47 2.59
N ALA A 74 -4.95 0.98 2.38
CA ALA A 74 -4.72 2.14 1.52
C ALA A 74 -5.21 1.91 0.10
N GLN A 75 -4.95 0.73 -0.48
CA GLN A 75 -5.38 0.38 -1.82
C GLN A 75 -6.90 0.21 -1.91
N TYR A 76 -7.53 -0.37 -0.90
CA TYR A 76 -9.00 -0.43 -0.81
C TYR A 76 -9.61 0.97 -0.87
N TYR A 77 -9.12 1.90 -0.03
CA TYR A 77 -9.65 3.27 -0.02
C TYR A 77 -9.37 4.02 -1.32
N LEU A 78 -8.15 3.96 -1.85
CA LEU A 78 -7.79 4.68 -3.07
C LEU A 78 -8.52 4.14 -4.31
N ALA A 79 -8.61 2.82 -4.46
CA ALA A 79 -9.34 2.21 -5.57
C ALA A 79 -10.86 2.42 -5.43
N SER A 80 -11.40 2.43 -4.21
CA SER A 80 -12.80 2.78 -3.96
C SER A 80 -13.11 4.21 -4.39
N LEU A 81 -12.19 5.14 -4.14
CA LEU A 81 -12.33 6.53 -4.58
C LEU A 81 -12.20 6.65 -6.10
N LEU A 82 -11.25 5.92 -6.72
CA LEU A 82 -11.09 5.90 -8.18
C LEU A 82 -12.30 5.29 -8.89
N SER A 83 -12.98 4.31 -8.29
CA SER A 83 -14.18 3.68 -8.82
C SER A 83 -15.36 4.65 -8.99
N LEU A 84 -15.35 5.79 -8.30
CA LEU A 84 -16.36 6.85 -8.48
C LEU A 84 -16.15 7.68 -9.76
N SER A 85 -14.94 7.62 -10.35
CA SER A 85 -14.57 8.40 -11.53
C SER A 85 -14.47 7.55 -12.80
N VAL A 86 -14.50 6.21 -12.68
CA VAL A 86 -14.32 5.27 -13.79
C VAL A 86 -15.42 4.21 -13.77
N ASP A 87 -16.25 4.19 -14.80
CA ASP A 87 -17.39 3.26 -14.89
C ASP A 87 -16.98 1.83 -15.30
N GLU A 88 -15.85 1.68 -15.99
CA GLU A 88 -15.39 0.38 -16.51
C GLU A 88 -14.56 -0.40 -15.49
N ARG A 89 -15.23 -1.30 -14.76
CA ARG A 89 -14.61 -2.27 -13.83
C ARG A 89 -13.39 -3.02 -14.38
N PRO A 90 -13.41 -3.61 -15.60
CA PRO A 90 -12.24 -4.34 -16.10
C PRO A 90 -11.04 -3.42 -16.32
N PHE A 91 -11.28 -2.19 -16.77
CA PHE A 91 -10.22 -1.19 -16.90
C PHE A 91 -9.62 -0.82 -15.54
N LEU A 92 -10.47 -0.59 -14.53
CA LEU A 92 -10.04 -0.34 -13.15
C LEU A 92 -9.19 -1.49 -12.60
N ALA A 93 -9.59 -2.75 -12.83
CA ALA A 93 -8.88 -3.94 -12.38
C ALA A 93 -7.46 -4.03 -12.97
N VAL A 94 -7.31 -3.72 -14.27
CA VAL A 94 -6.00 -3.68 -14.93
C VAL A 94 -5.13 -2.58 -14.33
N MET A 95 -5.69 -1.40 -14.09
CA MET A 95 -4.96 -0.27 -13.49
C MET A 95 -4.48 -0.57 -12.07
N VAL A 96 -5.36 -1.13 -11.24
CA VAL A 96 -5.01 -1.59 -9.87
C VAL A 96 -3.92 -2.65 -9.94
N SER A 97 -4.03 -3.61 -10.86
CA SER A 97 -3.03 -4.68 -11.00
C SER A 97 -1.65 -4.14 -11.39
N PHE A 98 -1.61 -3.20 -12.34
CA PHE A 98 -0.37 -2.53 -12.73
C PHE A 98 0.20 -1.72 -11.55
N CYS A 99 -0.64 -0.96 -10.85
CA CYS A 99 -0.22 -0.19 -9.67
C CYS A 99 0.34 -1.08 -8.57
N ALA A 100 -0.30 -2.21 -8.28
CA ALA A 100 0.14 -3.17 -7.26
C ALA A 100 1.53 -3.74 -7.56
N LEU A 101 1.84 -4.01 -8.83
CA LEU A 101 3.19 -4.43 -9.25
C LEU A 101 4.22 -3.32 -8.98
N PHE A 102 3.91 -2.07 -9.34
CA PHE A 102 4.81 -0.94 -9.09
C PHE A 102 5.01 -0.67 -7.60
N CYS A 103 3.96 -0.73 -6.79
CA CYS A 103 4.04 -0.61 -5.34
C CYS A 103 4.95 -1.68 -4.74
N GLY A 104 4.78 -2.95 -5.13
CA GLY A 104 5.64 -4.03 -4.63
C GLY A 104 7.09 -3.93 -5.08
N LEU A 105 7.35 -3.57 -6.36
CA LEU A 105 8.70 -3.34 -6.86
C LEU A 105 9.39 -2.17 -6.15
N PHE A 106 8.67 -1.06 -5.96
CA PHE A 106 9.16 0.09 -5.22
C PHE A 106 9.48 -0.27 -3.77
N PHE A 107 8.56 -0.96 -3.10
CA PHE A 107 8.74 -1.39 -1.72
C PHE A 107 9.92 -2.35 -1.57
N TRP A 108 10.04 -3.34 -2.45
CA TRP A 108 11.19 -4.26 -2.47
C TRP A 108 12.50 -3.51 -2.65
N ARG A 109 12.56 -2.57 -3.62
CA ARG A 109 13.76 -1.77 -3.87
C ARG A 109 14.15 -0.93 -2.66
N GLY A 110 13.18 -0.35 -1.96
CA GLY A 110 13.40 0.40 -0.72
C GLY A 110 13.83 -0.50 0.44
N ALA A 111 13.18 -1.66 0.60
CA ALA A 111 13.47 -2.63 1.65
C ALA A 111 14.89 -3.20 1.52
N LEU A 112 15.36 -3.50 0.30
CA LEU A 112 16.71 -3.99 0.01
C LEU A 112 17.84 -3.11 0.59
N HIS A 113 17.63 -1.79 0.64
CA HIS A 113 18.60 -0.83 1.16
C HIS A 113 18.41 -0.52 2.65
N SER A 114 17.54 -1.26 3.33
CA SER A 114 17.15 -1.03 4.72
C SER A 114 17.48 -2.23 5.60
N SER A 115 17.30 -2.08 6.91
CA SER A 115 17.43 -3.19 7.86
C SER A 115 16.37 -4.29 7.69
N LEU A 116 15.29 -4.03 6.92
CA LEU A 116 14.27 -5.02 6.53
C LEU A 116 14.69 -5.88 5.32
N GLY A 117 15.89 -5.66 4.77
CA GLY A 117 16.34 -6.22 3.48
C GLY A 117 16.55 -7.73 3.42
N THR A 118 16.31 -8.45 4.51
CA THR A 118 16.44 -9.92 4.63
C THR A 118 15.38 -10.69 3.83
N TYR A 119 14.32 -10.05 3.33
CA TYR A 119 13.23 -10.73 2.63
C TYR A 119 13.12 -10.28 1.18
N GLY A 120 13.71 -11.05 0.27
CA GLY A 120 13.49 -10.90 -1.19
C GLY A 120 12.01 -11.01 -1.60
N PHE A 121 11.15 -11.55 -0.73
CA PHE A 121 9.70 -11.69 -0.93
C PHE A 121 8.87 -10.51 -0.37
N SER A 122 9.51 -9.49 0.22
CA SER A 122 8.83 -8.32 0.79
C SER A 122 7.97 -7.57 -0.22
N GLY A 123 8.47 -7.38 -1.45
CA GLY A 123 7.70 -6.77 -2.53
C GLY A 123 6.49 -7.60 -2.94
N LEU A 124 6.61 -8.93 -2.92
CA LEU A 124 5.50 -9.82 -3.25
C LEU A 124 4.37 -9.72 -2.23
N ALA A 125 4.69 -9.65 -0.93
CA ALA A 125 3.68 -9.44 0.11
C ALA A 125 2.91 -8.13 -0.10
N VAL A 126 3.62 -7.05 -0.44
CA VAL A 126 3.01 -5.74 -0.72
C VAL A 126 2.22 -5.74 -2.02
N THR A 127 2.70 -6.41 -3.09
CA THR A 127 1.93 -6.58 -4.33
C THR A 127 0.64 -7.34 -4.06
N LEU A 128 0.69 -8.45 -3.32
CA LEU A 128 -0.50 -9.24 -2.99
C LEU A 128 -1.47 -8.45 -2.11
N ALA A 129 -0.96 -7.71 -1.11
CA ALA A 129 -1.78 -6.84 -0.29
C ALA A 129 -2.47 -5.74 -1.11
N ALA A 130 -1.72 -5.11 -2.03
CA ALA A 130 -2.26 -4.10 -2.92
C ALA A 130 -3.32 -4.66 -3.87
N LEU A 131 -3.11 -5.86 -4.41
CA LEU A 131 -4.08 -6.56 -5.23
C LEU A 131 -5.33 -6.92 -4.44
N LEU A 132 -5.18 -7.46 -3.23
CA LEU A 132 -6.33 -7.84 -2.38
C LEU A 132 -7.21 -6.63 -2.10
N GLY A 133 -6.65 -5.56 -1.52
CA GLY A 133 -7.42 -4.37 -1.19
C GLY A 133 -7.97 -3.64 -2.43
N GLY A 134 -7.14 -3.51 -3.47
CA GLY A 134 -7.53 -2.80 -4.68
C GLY A 134 -8.60 -3.54 -5.50
N LEU A 135 -8.48 -4.86 -5.68
CA LEU A 135 -9.48 -5.65 -6.40
C LEU A 135 -10.77 -5.80 -5.59
N GLU A 136 -10.69 -5.93 -4.26
CA GLU A 136 -11.87 -5.90 -3.41
C GLU A 136 -12.67 -4.60 -3.63
N ALA A 137 -11.99 -3.45 -3.67
CA ALA A 137 -12.61 -2.17 -3.99
C ALA A 137 -13.14 -2.04 -5.43
N VAL A 138 -12.54 -2.75 -6.41
CA VAL A 138 -13.05 -2.78 -7.80
C VAL A 138 -14.38 -3.53 -7.88
N TYR A 139 -14.50 -4.63 -7.15
CA TYR A 139 -15.66 -5.54 -7.22
C TYR A 139 -16.72 -5.29 -6.15
N GLN A 140 -16.46 -4.38 -5.20
CA GLN A 140 -17.41 -4.01 -4.16
C GLN A 140 -18.77 -3.56 -4.73
N GLN A 141 -19.81 -3.73 -3.92
CA GLN A 141 -21.11 -3.16 -4.23
C GLN A 141 -21.09 -1.63 -4.00
N PRO A 142 -21.87 -0.84 -4.76
CA PRO A 142 -21.90 0.62 -4.56
C PRO A 142 -22.26 1.07 -3.13
N ARG A 143 -22.97 0.22 -2.36
CA ARG A 143 -23.32 0.48 -0.96
C ARG A 143 -22.19 0.25 0.04
N GLU A 144 -21.15 -0.48 -0.36
CA GLU A 144 -19.99 -0.83 0.47
C GLU A 144 -18.86 0.20 0.33
N ASN A 145 -18.95 1.09 -0.66
CA ASN A 145 -17.95 2.13 -0.89
C ASN A 145 -17.90 3.08 0.31
N PRO A 146 -16.74 3.22 0.98
CA PRO A 146 -16.61 4.09 2.16
C PRO A 146 -16.68 5.58 1.83
N TRP A 147 -16.57 5.96 0.56
CA TRP A 147 -16.55 7.35 0.13
C TRP A 147 -17.94 7.86 -0.25
N PRO A 148 -18.30 9.09 0.16
CA PRO A 148 -19.50 9.73 -0.34
C PRO A 148 -19.33 10.11 -1.83
N PRO A 149 -20.42 10.19 -2.62
CA PRO A 149 -20.35 10.57 -4.03
C PRO A 149 -19.67 11.93 -4.28
N SER A 150 -19.70 12.85 -3.31
CA SER A 150 -19.02 14.15 -3.37
C SER A 150 -17.49 14.04 -3.44
N ALA A 151 -16.92 12.94 -2.96
CA ALA A 151 -15.49 12.68 -2.95
C ALA A 151 -14.92 12.39 -4.35
N ALA A 152 -15.76 12.09 -5.35
CA ALA A 152 -15.33 11.90 -6.73
C ALA A 152 -14.55 13.10 -7.30
N SER A 153 -14.76 14.30 -6.73
CA SER A 153 -14.03 15.51 -7.09
C SER A 153 -12.53 15.47 -6.76
N TYR A 154 -12.08 14.64 -5.82
CA TYR A 154 -10.66 14.55 -5.44
C TYR A 154 -9.76 13.92 -6.50
N PHE A 155 -10.34 13.16 -7.44
CA PHE A 155 -9.61 12.58 -8.57
C PHE A 155 -9.99 13.20 -9.93
N ARG A 156 -10.87 14.21 -9.97
CA ARG A 156 -11.26 14.90 -11.21
C ARG A 156 -10.40 16.13 -11.49
#